data_AF-A0A6G9HQ57-F1
#
_entry.id   AF-A0A6G9HQ57-F1
#
_cell.length_a   1.000
_cell.length_b   1.000
_cell.length_c   1.000
_cell.angle_alpha   90.00
_cell.angle_beta   90.00
_cell.angle_gamma   90.00
#
_symmetry.space_group_name_H-M   'P 1'
#
loop_
_entity.id
_entity.type
_entity.pdbx_description
1 polymer ?
#
loop_
_entity_poly.entity_id
_entity_poly.type
_entity_poly.pdbx_seq_one_letter_code
_entity_poly.pdbx_strand_id
1 'polypeptide(L)' 'MTWTLSPGEKSNLERIVATLGLKEMTQGTLFCKLCTHTTTNPTRQAVFEYDRLVRSITR' A
#
# COMPACT_ATOMS: atom_id res chain seq x y z
N MET A 1 13.38 14.05 8.41
CA MET A 1 12.04 13.85 7.81
C MET A 1 11.45 12.57 8.37
N THR A 2 10.79 12.64 9.53
CA THR A 2 10.08 11.51 10.10
C THR A 2 8.69 11.49 9.49
N TRP A 3 8.46 10.57 8.55
CA TRP A 3 7.12 10.30 8.04
C TRP A 3 6.25 9.78 9.20
N THR A 4 5.45 10.66 9.81
CA THR A 4 4.54 10.30 10.89
C THR A 4 3.28 9.68 10.31
N LEU A 5 3.41 8.45 9.81
CA LEU A 5 2.25 7.58 9.68
C LEU A 5 1.69 7.34 11.08
N SER A 6 0.37 7.42 11.24
CA SER A 6 -0.29 7.04 12.49
C SER A 6 0.05 5.57 12.81
N PRO A 7 0.17 5.18 14.10
CA PRO A 7 0.52 3.80 14.47
C PRO A 7 -0.33 2.73 13.77
N GLY A 8 -1.61 3.01 13.53
CA GLY A 8 -2.51 2.11 12.80
C GLY A 8 -2.18 1.99 11.30
N GLU A 9 -1.81 3.09 10.65
CA GLU A 9 -1.44 3.10 9.22
C GLU A 9 -0.14 2.35 8.99
N LYS A 10 0.84 2.55 9.88
CA LYS A 10 2.10 1.82 9.86
C LYS A 10 1.87 0.31 10.01
N SER A 11 1.04 -0.11 10.96
CA SER A 11 0.71 -1.53 11.16
C SER A 11 0.02 -2.15 9.93
N ASN A 12 -0.87 -1.40 9.27
CA ASN A 12 -1.52 -1.86 8.04
C ASN A 12 -0.50 -2.07 6.91
N LEU A 13 0.44 -1.15 6.73
CA LEU A 13 1.50 -1.29 5.73
C LEU A 13 2.43 -2.46 6.04
N GLU A 14 2.82 -2.64 7.31
CA GLU A 14 3.63 -3.79 7.74
C GLU A 14 2.93 -5.12 7.44
N ARG A 15 1.62 -5.22 7.70
CA ARG A 15 0.83 -6.40 7.32
C ARG A 15 0.79 -6.63 5.82
N ILE A 16 0.60 -5.58 5.03
CA ILE A 16 0.62 -5.66 3.57
C ILE A 16 1.96 -6.20 3.07
N VAL A 17 3.08 -5.65 3.57
CA VAL A 17 4.43 -6.09 3.21
C VAL A 17 4.66 -7.55 3.60
N ALA A 18 4.25 -7.95 4.81
CA ALA A 18 4.37 -9.32 5.27
C ALA A 18 3.57 -10.31 4.38
N THR A 19 2.31 -10.01 4.07
CA THR A 19 1.47 -10.88 3.23
C THR A 19 1.99 -10.99 1.79
N LEU A 20 2.51 -9.90 1.22
CA LEU A 20 3.16 -9.93 -0.09
C LEU A 20 4.46 -10.74 -0.07
N GLY A 21 5.27 -10.58 0.98
CA GLY A 21 6.52 -11.31 1.17
C GLY A 21 6.33 -12.82 1.36
N LEU A 22 5.25 -13.22 2.03
CA LEU A 22 4.85 -14.62 2.20
C LEU A 22 4.17 -15.22 0.96
N LYS A 23 3.96 -14.44 -0.12
CA LYS A 23 3.25 -14.83 -1.36
C LYS A 23 1.82 -15.36 -1.13
N GLU A 24 1.23 -15.11 0.03
CA GLU A 24 -0.18 -15.43 0.31
C GLU A 24 -1.14 -14.56 -0.53
N MET A 25 -0.65 -13.41 -1.03
CA MET A 25 -1.38 -12.52 -1.91
C MET A 25 -0.46 -11.95 -3.00
N THR A 26 -1.00 -11.73 -4.20
CA THR A 26 -0.29 -11.02 -5.28
C THR A 26 -0.53 -9.51 -5.21
N GLN A 27 0.39 -8.71 -5.76
CA GLN A 27 0.21 -7.25 -5.86
C GLN A 27 -1.09 -6.89 -6.60
N GLY A 28 -1.45 -7.62 -7.66
CA GLY A 28 -2.70 -7.40 -8.39
C GLY A 28 -3.95 -7.64 -7.54
N THR A 29 -3.95 -8.72 -6.75
CA THR A 29 -5.04 -9.02 -5.80
C THR A 29 -5.15 -7.94 -4.72
N LEU A 30 -4.02 -7.46 -4.19
CA LEU A 30 -3.99 -6.36 -3.22
C LEU A 30 -4.59 -5.09 -3.81
N PHE A 31 -4.19 -4.71 -5.03
CA PHE A 31 -4.73 -3.53 -5.72
C PHE A 31 -6.24 -3.63 -5.93
N CYS A 32 -6.75 -4.78 -6.37
CA CYS A 32 -8.20 -5.00 -6.50
C CYS A 32 -8.93 -4.86 -5.15
N LYS A 33 -8.37 -5.37 -4.06
CA LYS A 33 -8.94 -5.19 -2.70
C LYS A 33 -8.90 -3.74 -2.25
N LEU A 34 -7.82 -3.02 -2.50
CA LEU A 34 -7.73 -1.59 -2.15
C LEU A 34 -8.69 -0.73 -2.97
N CYS A 35 -9.06 -1.17 -4.19
CA CYS A 35 -10.09 -0.52 -5.00
C CYS A 35 -11.52 -0.66 -4.43
N THR A 36 -11.79 -1.59 -3.51
CA THR A 36 -13.12 -1.70 -2.87
C THR A 36 -13.30 -0.72 -1.71
N HIS A 37 -12.21 -0.15 -1.19
CA HIS A 37 -12.24 0.87 -0.16
C HIS A 37 -12.49 2.27 -0.75
N THR A 38 -13.03 3.17 0.07
CA THR A 38 -13.24 4.56 -0.32
C THR A 38 -11.93 5.24 -0.72
N THR A 39 -12.00 6.19 -1.64
CA THR A 39 -10.84 6.94 -2.14
C THR A 39 -10.12 7.76 -1.06
N THR A 40 -10.80 8.03 0.05
CA THR A 40 -10.28 8.71 1.25
C THR A 40 -9.58 7.78 2.24
N ASN A 41 -9.52 6.47 1.97
CA ASN A 41 -8.79 5.55 2.83
C ASN A 41 -7.28 5.85 2.75
N PRO A 42 -6.61 6.15 3.88
CA PRO A 42 -5.20 6.58 3.88
C PRO A 42 -4.26 5.48 3.41
N THR A 43 -4.52 4.21 3.76
CA THR A 43 -3.73 3.06 3.28
C THR A 43 -3.83 2.90 1.76
N ARG A 44 -5.02 3.07 1.19
CA ARG A 44 -5.23 3.06 -0.26
C ARG A 44 -4.43 4.17 -0.94
N GLN A 45 -4.48 5.40 -0.41
CA GLN A 45 -3.72 6.53 -0.98
C GLN A 45 -2.21 6.27 -0.96
N ALA A 46 -1.67 5.87 0.19
CA ALA A 46 -0.25 5.60 0.34
C ALA A 46 0.27 4.52 -0.64
N VAL A 47 -0.47 3.43 -0.83
CA VAL A 47 -0.08 2.34 -1.74
C VAL A 47 -0.15 2.78 -3.21
N PHE A 48 -1.16 3.57 -3.59
CA PHE A 48 -1.28 4.08 -4.95
C PHE A 48 -0.22 5.14 -5.29
N GLU A 49 0.11 6.03 -4.34
CA GLU A 49 1.21 6.99 -4.50
C GLU A 49 2.56 6.28 -4.64
N TYR A 50 2.79 5.23 -3.86
CA TYR A 50 3.97 4.39 -3.98
C TYR A 50 4.08 3.74 -5.37
N ASP A 51 3.01 3.10 -5.88
CA ASP A 51 3.01 2.51 -7.22
C ASP A 51 3.26 3.56 -8.32
N ARG A 52 2.67 4.76 -8.18
CA ARG A 52 2.92 5.87 -9.10
C ARG A 52 4.38 6.30 -9.09
N LEU A 53 5.00 6.43 -7.91
CA LEU A 53 6.40 6.80 -7.76
C LEU A 53 7.32 5.76 -8.39
N VAL A 54 7.10 4.47 -8.10
CA VAL A 54 7.90 3.37 -8.65
C VAL A 54 7.81 3.34 -10.19
N ARG A 55 6.62 3.53 -10.76
CA ARG A 55 6.43 3.60 -12.22
C ARG A 55 7.08 4.84 -12.85
N SER A 56 7.15 5.95 -12.11
CA SER A 56 7.82 7.16 -12.56
C SER A 56 9.33 7.05 -12.56
N ILE A 57 9.92 6.23 -11.68
CA ILE A 57 11.37 6.01 -11.60
C ILE A 57 11.82 4.98 -12.63
N THR A 58 10.98 4.00 -12.93
CA THR A 58 11.28 2.91 -13.88
C THR A 58 11.13 3.33 -15.36
N ARG A 59 10.71 4.58 -15.63
CA ARG A 59 10.52 5.13 -16.97
C ARG A 59 11.58 6.18 -17.28
#